data_AF-A0A950M8X4-F1
#
_entry.id   AF-A0A950M8X4-F1
#
_cell.length_a   1.000
_cell.length_b   1.000
_cell.length_c   1.000
_cell.angle_alpha   90.00
_cell.angle_beta   90.00
_cell.angle_gamma   90.00
#
_symmetry.space_group_name_H-M   'P 1'
#
loop_
_entity.id
_entity.type
_entity.pdbx_description
1 polymer ?
#
loop_
_entity_poly.entity_id
_entity_poly.type
_entity_poly.pdbx_seq_one_letter_code
_entity_poly.pdbx_strand_id
1 'polypeptide(L)'
;MQFIKSAAACSFTALALAACGGSNNGSDSIASQAKQQTRQTKSAATTYQTAVESLYVAYFGRPADPNGLANFSAALQAAGAPATVAGLAQAYATNTAVKSLIDSFGTSNESQKLYGGGTTTDFVNAVFQNVLGRAPQSAGLSFWVNAINSGSVSQGDAALSIMAGALANTTAQGLIEAQLVNNRLTAAGYFTTAATANTYTGAGAAAAARAMLATINATTTAGALQSTAVTEAQAINNQSLFESFALHGGQWYVFDNIPYGGGILMPGSSYFYAEVVYQMTASPSAGPQTASSFYTTLDTNLSVPPNASSRVLVNGQVLLRPVEGLRKVSYVGNGIQVQYYDSTGNTVIATSQFDNYQTVSLSGQMASSSEELMSAVPINQWISYLNFSSTASWQSGSAYLKRQGHAVGDQVDLDDCSSANPTYTTGTSPTPCSLGGGLANFFPITLYTGSNPSEAYAASDGTITTIQGLPAWVANKSSPLSLNGQASYRAFIQMNGDVYMASVTKDGTPYSYFQADGSVVNYDVALDQAAANSVSAGVITGSGNGSKVGFATTVSNSPDLFGIGGTGINGSLSPADLRAHYNVPAGLTGAGQTVVIIDAPSSSDI
;
A
#
# COMPACT_ATOMS: atom_id res chain seq x y z
N MET A 1 -49.00 -10.89 -8.21
CA MET A 1 -48.12 -9.78 -7.76
C MET A 1 -46.83 -10.41 -7.25
N GLN A 2 -45.79 -10.50 -8.10
CA GLN A 2 -44.63 -9.58 -8.16
C GLN A 2 -43.70 -9.80 -6.94
N PHE A 3 -42.41 -10.13 -7.03
CA PHE A 3 -41.37 -9.67 -7.98
C PHE A 3 -40.11 -10.61 -8.01
N ILE A 4 -39.48 -10.64 -9.20
CA ILE A 4 -38.04 -10.76 -9.56
C ILE A 4 -37.27 -12.07 -9.30
N LYS A 5 -37.15 -12.86 -10.38
CA LYS A 5 -35.94 -13.60 -10.79
C LYS A 5 -35.69 -13.26 -12.26
N SER A 6 -34.46 -12.87 -12.63
CA SER A 6 -33.89 -13.05 -13.98
C SER A 6 -32.42 -12.61 -14.00
N ALA A 7 -31.51 -13.57 -13.86
CA ALA A 7 -30.14 -13.47 -14.37
C ALA A 7 -30.13 -14.23 -15.71
N ALA A 8 -29.84 -13.52 -16.80
CA ALA A 8 -29.79 -14.10 -18.14
C ALA A 8 -28.40 -14.68 -18.40
N ALA A 9 -28.35 -16.01 -18.52
CA ALA A 9 -27.22 -16.76 -19.04
C ALA A 9 -27.11 -16.54 -20.56
N CYS A 10 -25.91 -16.23 -21.05
CA CYS A 10 -25.61 -16.21 -22.48
C CYS A 10 -25.11 -17.60 -22.89
N SER A 11 -25.95 -18.34 -23.61
CA SER A 11 -25.63 -19.67 -24.17
C SER A 11 -24.65 -19.54 -25.34
N PHE A 12 -23.50 -20.22 -25.25
CA PHE A 12 -22.71 -20.60 -26.42
C PHE A 12 -23.21 -21.95 -26.94
N THR A 13 -23.83 -21.94 -28.11
CA THR A 13 -24.18 -23.17 -28.83
C THR A 13 -22.95 -23.64 -29.61
N ALA A 14 -22.27 -24.66 -29.13
CA ALA A 14 -21.19 -25.34 -29.86
C ALA A 14 -21.81 -26.34 -30.85
N LEU A 15 -21.57 -26.16 -32.15
CA LEU A 15 -21.84 -27.16 -33.17
C LEU A 15 -20.59 -28.06 -33.30
N ALA A 16 -20.79 -29.36 -33.10
CA ALA A 16 -19.74 -30.38 -32.99
C ALA A 16 -19.16 -30.83 -34.33
N LEU A 17 -17.92 -31.32 -34.32
CA LEU A 17 -17.53 -32.48 -35.13
C LEU A 17 -16.54 -33.37 -34.37
N ALA A 18 -16.87 -34.66 -34.34
CA ALA A 18 -16.21 -35.73 -33.61
C ALA A 18 -14.98 -36.28 -34.34
N ALA A 19 -13.99 -36.72 -33.56
CA ALA A 19 -13.09 -37.82 -33.93
C ALA A 19 -12.71 -38.62 -32.67
N CYS A 20 -12.82 -39.96 -32.78
CA CYS A 20 -12.71 -40.99 -31.75
C CYS A 20 -11.37 -41.07 -30.99
N GLY A 21 -11.41 -41.54 -29.73
CA GLY A 21 -10.32 -42.35 -29.16
C GLY A 21 -10.08 -42.27 -27.64
N GLY A 22 -10.92 -42.95 -26.83
CA GLY A 22 -10.50 -43.81 -25.70
C GLY A 22 -9.79 -43.28 -24.43
N SER A 23 -10.48 -43.51 -23.30
CA SER A 23 -9.98 -43.93 -21.98
C SER A 23 -10.01 -42.92 -20.81
N ASN A 24 -10.48 -43.45 -19.68
CA ASN A 24 -10.95 -42.78 -18.47
C ASN A 24 -9.81 -42.13 -17.66
N ASN A 25 -9.96 -40.85 -17.29
CA ASN A 25 -9.51 -40.22 -16.03
C ASN A 25 -10.01 -38.76 -15.99
N GLY A 26 -11.08 -38.51 -15.22
CA GLY A 26 -11.89 -37.28 -15.29
C GLY A 26 -11.36 -36.05 -14.52
N SER A 27 -10.25 -36.15 -13.79
CA SER A 27 -9.70 -35.04 -12.99
C SER A 27 -8.39 -34.45 -13.57
N ASP A 28 -7.56 -35.27 -14.23
CA ASP A 28 -6.31 -34.79 -14.85
C ASP A 28 -6.52 -34.09 -16.20
N SER A 29 -7.64 -34.35 -16.87
CA SER A 29 -7.97 -33.76 -18.17
C SER A 29 -8.41 -32.29 -18.06
N ILE A 30 -9.08 -31.89 -16.98
CA ILE A 30 -9.57 -30.50 -16.82
C ILE A 30 -8.43 -29.56 -16.43
N ALA A 31 -7.51 -30.00 -15.55
CA ALA A 31 -6.34 -29.21 -15.17
C ALA A 31 -5.31 -29.08 -16.31
N SER A 32 -5.15 -30.13 -17.13
CA SER A 32 -4.30 -30.09 -18.33
C SER A 32 -4.93 -29.27 -19.46
N GLN A 33 -6.25 -29.36 -19.68
CA GLN A 33 -6.98 -28.50 -20.61
C GLN A 33 -6.95 -27.04 -20.17
N ALA A 34 -7.15 -26.73 -18.88
CA ALA A 34 -7.03 -25.38 -18.34
C ALA A 34 -5.61 -24.83 -18.49
N LYS A 35 -4.56 -25.63 -18.25
CA LYS A 35 -3.16 -25.25 -18.49
C LYS A 35 -2.87 -25.03 -19.99
N GLN A 36 -3.44 -25.85 -20.88
CA GLN A 36 -3.30 -25.68 -22.33
C GLN A 36 -4.06 -24.43 -22.82
N GLN A 37 -5.28 -24.18 -22.34
CA GLN A 37 -6.02 -22.95 -22.60
C GLN A 37 -5.28 -21.70 -22.09
N THR A 38 -4.67 -21.78 -20.90
CA THR A 38 -3.87 -20.68 -20.34
C THR A 38 -2.59 -20.44 -21.14
N ARG A 39 -1.95 -21.49 -21.67
CA ARG A 39 -0.78 -21.36 -22.56
C ARG A 39 -1.17 -20.83 -23.95
N GLN A 40 -2.31 -21.26 -24.50
CA GLN A 40 -2.81 -20.77 -25.79
C GLN A 40 -3.22 -19.30 -25.72
N THR A 41 -3.94 -18.88 -24.68
CA THR A 41 -4.31 -17.47 -24.46
C THR A 41 -3.09 -16.58 -24.22
N LYS A 42 -2.09 -17.04 -23.44
CA LYS A 42 -0.83 -16.30 -23.27
C LYS A 42 -0.01 -16.18 -24.57
N SER A 43 0.02 -17.24 -25.39
CA SER A 43 0.66 -17.23 -26.71
C SER A 43 -0.03 -16.28 -27.70
N ALA A 44 -1.37 -16.26 -27.69
CA ALA A 44 -2.17 -15.33 -28.48
C ALA A 44 -1.89 -13.87 -28.07
N ALA A 45 -1.89 -13.58 -26.76
CA ALA A 45 -1.64 -12.25 -26.23
C ALA A 45 -0.29 -11.67 -26.69
N THR A 46 0.78 -12.46 -26.67
CA THR A 46 2.08 -12.02 -27.20
C THR A 46 2.04 -11.82 -28.71
N THR A 47 1.37 -12.70 -29.45
CA THR A 47 1.32 -12.66 -30.92
C THR A 47 0.55 -11.44 -31.44
N TYR A 48 -0.59 -11.12 -30.84
CA TYR A 48 -1.48 -10.05 -31.27
C TYR A 48 -1.30 -8.75 -30.49
N GLN A 49 -0.29 -8.65 -29.61
CA GLN A 49 -0.09 -7.49 -28.74
C GLN A 49 -0.13 -6.17 -29.52
N THR A 50 0.71 -6.02 -30.54
CA THR A 50 0.76 -4.81 -31.35
C THR A 50 -0.57 -4.51 -32.04
N ALA A 51 -1.26 -5.53 -32.55
CA ALA A 51 -2.57 -5.33 -33.20
C ALA A 51 -3.63 -4.86 -32.21
N VAL A 52 -3.74 -5.51 -31.05
CA VAL A 52 -4.74 -5.13 -30.03
C VAL A 52 -4.42 -3.76 -29.43
N GLU A 53 -3.16 -3.50 -29.06
CA GLU A 53 -2.75 -2.19 -28.57
C GLU A 53 -3.03 -1.11 -29.61
N SER A 54 -2.84 -1.38 -30.91
CA SER A 54 -3.17 -0.40 -31.95
C SER A 54 -4.65 -0.01 -31.98
N LEU A 55 -5.56 -0.95 -31.71
CA LEU A 55 -7.00 -0.68 -31.64
C LEU A 55 -7.33 0.16 -30.40
N TYR A 56 -6.81 -0.21 -29.22
CA TYR A 56 -7.04 0.54 -27.97
C TYR A 56 -6.43 1.94 -28.02
N VAL A 57 -5.19 2.06 -28.50
CA VAL A 57 -4.50 3.34 -28.64
C VAL A 57 -5.19 4.22 -29.68
N ALA A 58 -5.52 3.72 -30.88
CA ALA A 58 -6.20 4.52 -31.89
C ALA A 58 -7.59 5.00 -31.41
N TYR A 59 -8.40 4.06 -30.91
CA TYR A 59 -9.81 4.30 -30.64
C TYR A 59 -10.04 4.97 -29.28
N PHE A 60 -9.39 4.51 -28.21
CA PHE A 60 -9.59 5.01 -26.84
C PHE A 60 -8.45 5.89 -26.32
N GLY A 61 -7.34 6.01 -27.06
CA GLY A 61 -6.18 6.80 -26.64
C GLY A 61 -5.41 6.22 -25.46
N ARG A 62 -5.68 4.97 -25.06
CA ARG A 62 -5.10 4.31 -23.87
C ARG A 62 -4.55 2.93 -24.23
N PRO A 63 -3.66 2.37 -23.41
CA PRO A 63 -3.28 0.95 -23.49
C PRO A 63 -4.46 0.03 -23.19
N ALA A 64 -4.46 -1.16 -23.79
CA ALA A 64 -5.38 -2.23 -23.43
C ALA A 64 -5.23 -2.61 -21.95
N ASP A 65 -6.31 -3.00 -21.28
CA ASP A 65 -6.17 -3.67 -19.99
C ASP A 65 -5.72 -5.13 -20.20
N PRO A 66 -5.07 -5.78 -19.20
CA PRO A 66 -4.55 -7.14 -19.37
C PRO A 66 -5.62 -8.16 -19.82
N ASN A 67 -6.86 -8.03 -19.34
CA ASN A 67 -7.97 -8.90 -19.73
C ASN A 67 -8.44 -8.58 -21.15
N GLY A 68 -8.56 -7.30 -21.50
CA GLY A 68 -8.86 -6.83 -22.85
C GLY A 68 -7.85 -7.34 -23.87
N LEU A 69 -6.55 -7.21 -23.57
CA LEU A 69 -5.48 -7.74 -24.42
C LEU A 69 -5.63 -9.25 -24.62
N ALA A 70 -5.78 -10.03 -23.55
CA ALA A 70 -5.92 -11.48 -23.64
C ALA A 70 -7.15 -11.89 -24.46
N ASN A 71 -8.31 -11.30 -24.17
CA ASN A 71 -9.58 -11.65 -24.78
C ASN A 71 -9.63 -11.27 -26.28
N PHE A 72 -9.22 -10.05 -26.63
CA PHE A 72 -9.18 -9.63 -28.03
C PHE A 72 -8.15 -10.41 -28.84
N SER A 73 -6.99 -10.73 -28.25
CA SER A 73 -5.98 -11.55 -28.92
C SER A 73 -6.50 -12.96 -29.21
N ALA A 74 -7.19 -13.58 -28.26
CA ALA A 74 -7.82 -14.88 -28.47
C ALA A 74 -8.92 -14.83 -29.55
N ALA A 75 -9.72 -13.76 -29.56
CA ALA A 75 -10.77 -13.58 -30.57
C ALA A 75 -10.20 -13.36 -31.99
N LEU A 76 -9.14 -12.56 -32.12
CA LEU A 76 -8.42 -12.35 -33.38
C LEU A 76 -7.77 -13.64 -33.88
N GLN A 77 -7.16 -14.41 -32.97
CA GLN A 77 -6.60 -15.71 -33.31
C GLN A 77 -7.68 -16.69 -33.82
N ALA A 78 -8.82 -16.76 -33.12
CA ALA A 78 -9.94 -17.61 -33.54
C ALA A 78 -10.54 -17.19 -34.88
N ALA A 79 -10.52 -15.90 -35.21
CA ALA A 79 -10.96 -15.36 -36.49
C ALA A 79 -9.94 -15.59 -37.63
N GLY A 80 -8.75 -16.15 -37.35
CA GLY A 80 -7.68 -16.28 -38.33
C GLY A 80 -7.17 -14.92 -38.83
N ALA A 81 -7.24 -13.89 -37.98
CA ALA A 81 -6.87 -12.52 -38.35
C ALA A 81 -5.34 -12.37 -38.52
N PRO A 82 -4.86 -11.45 -39.36
CA PRO A 82 -3.46 -11.07 -39.35
C PRO A 82 -3.06 -10.37 -38.04
N ALA A 83 -1.84 -10.60 -37.56
CA ALA A 83 -1.32 -9.98 -36.34
C ALA A 83 -0.71 -8.57 -36.55
N THR A 84 -0.69 -8.07 -37.79
CA THR A 84 -0.15 -6.73 -38.12
C THR A 84 -1.30 -5.75 -38.34
N VAL A 85 -1.08 -4.47 -38.01
CA VAL A 85 -2.08 -3.40 -38.22
C VAL A 85 -2.52 -3.34 -39.69
N ALA A 86 -1.58 -3.40 -40.63
CA ALA A 86 -1.87 -3.39 -42.06
C ALA A 86 -2.67 -4.61 -42.51
N GLY A 87 -2.33 -5.80 -42.01
CA GLY A 87 -3.08 -7.02 -42.32
C GLY A 87 -4.48 -6.99 -41.71
N LEU A 88 -4.63 -6.44 -40.51
CA LEU A 88 -5.92 -6.29 -39.85
C LEU A 88 -6.85 -5.33 -40.61
N ALA A 89 -6.31 -4.21 -41.11
CA ALA A 89 -7.04 -3.27 -41.96
C ALA A 89 -7.52 -3.92 -43.27
N GLN A 90 -6.69 -4.78 -43.89
CA GLN A 90 -7.10 -5.55 -45.08
C GLN A 90 -8.16 -6.61 -44.75
N ALA A 91 -8.02 -7.27 -43.60
CA ALA A 91 -8.95 -8.29 -43.13
C ALA A 91 -10.32 -7.70 -42.76
N TYR A 92 -10.40 -6.44 -42.33
CA TYR A 92 -11.68 -5.78 -42.03
C TYR A 92 -12.66 -5.80 -43.20
N ALA A 93 -12.16 -5.61 -44.44
CA ALA A 93 -13.00 -5.60 -45.63
C ALA A 93 -13.49 -7.00 -46.06
N THR A 94 -12.84 -8.08 -45.61
CA THR A 94 -13.02 -9.43 -46.18
C THR A 94 -13.40 -10.50 -45.15
N ASN A 95 -13.13 -10.27 -43.87
CA ASN A 95 -13.38 -11.20 -42.77
C ASN A 95 -14.44 -10.63 -41.82
N THR A 96 -15.64 -11.22 -41.84
CA THR A 96 -16.80 -10.75 -41.06
C THR A 96 -16.57 -10.83 -39.55
N ALA A 97 -15.78 -11.80 -39.06
CA ALA A 97 -15.44 -11.90 -37.65
C ALA A 97 -14.49 -10.76 -37.23
N VAL A 98 -13.47 -10.46 -38.03
CA VAL A 98 -12.58 -9.30 -37.82
C VAL A 98 -13.37 -7.99 -37.85
N LYS A 99 -14.27 -7.82 -38.82
CA LYS A 99 -15.16 -6.67 -38.90
C LYS A 99 -16.01 -6.51 -37.63
N SER A 100 -16.66 -7.57 -37.19
CA SER A 100 -17.47 -7.57 -35.96
C SER A 100 -16.64 -7.20 -34.72
N LEU A 101 -15.43 -7.74 -34.60
CA LEU A 101 -14.53 -7.43 -33.48
C LEU A 101 -14.11 -5.95 -33.47
N ILE A 102 -13.76 -5.38 -34.62
CA ILE A 102 -13.37 -3.96 -34.71
C ILE A 102 -14.57 -3.04 -34.48
N ASP A 103 -15.73 -3.37 -35.04
CA ASP A 103 -16.96 -2.59 -34.86
C ASP A 103 -17.45 -2.62 -33.41
N SER A 104 -17.11 -3.66 -32.63
CA SER A 104 -17.47 -3.79 -31.21
C SER A 104 -16.90 -2.67 -30.33
N PHE A 105 -15.81 -2.02 -30.74
CA PHE A 105 -15.27 -0.86 -30.02
C PHE A 105 -16.29 0.29 -30.00
N GLY A 106 -16.98 0.55 -31.12
CA GLY A 106 -17.96 1.64 -31.24
C GLY A 106 -19.27 1.40 -30.49
N THR A 107 -19.61 0.14 -30.22
CA THR A 107 -20.80 -0.22 -29.44
C THR A 107 -20.49 -0.49 -27.97
N SER A 108 -19.23 -0.37 -27.56
CA SER A 108 -18.80 -0.58 -26.18
C SER A 108 -19.31 0.52 -25.23
N ASN A 109 -19.53 0.16 -23.97
CA ASN A 109 -19.88 1.11 -22.92
C ASN A 109 -18.79 2.19 -22.72
N GLU A 110 -17.53 1.85 -22.96
CA GLU A 110 -16.44 2.82 -22.89
C GLU A 110 -16.55 3.85 -24.01
N SER A 111 -16.84 3.43 -25.25
CA SER A 111 -17.06 4.35 -26.36
C SER A 111 -18.25 5.26 -26.09
N GLN A 112 -19.36 4.73 -25.56
CA GLN A 112 -20.52 5.56 -25.20
C GLN A 112 -20.17 6.60 -24.12
N LYS A 113 -19.36 6.25 -23.13
CA LYS A 113 -18.87 7.20 -22.12
C LYS A 113 -17.93 8.26 -22.69
N LEU A 114 -17.09 7.87 -23.65
CA LEU A 114 -16.05 8.74 -24.21
C LEU A 114 -16.58 9.65 -25.33
N TYR A 115 -17.48 9.14 -26.17
CA TYR A 115 -17.93 9.77 -27.41
C TYR A 115 -19.46 9.90 -27.54
N GLY A 116 -20.26 9.22 -26.72
CA GLY A 116 -21.72 9.15 -26.89
C GLY A 116 -22.46 10.48 -26.74
N GLY A 117 -21.87 11.46 -26.04
CA GLY A 117 -22.38 12.83 -25.95
C GLY A 117 -21.78 13.81 -26.96
N GLY A 118 -20.81 13.37 -27.77
CA GLY A 118 -20.08 14.20 -28.73
C GLY A 118 -20.57 14.03 -30.17
N THR A 119 -19.93 14.78 -31.07
CA THR A 119 -20.16 14.68 -32.52
C THR A 119 -19.17 13.72 -33.17
N THR A 120 -19.47 13.26 -34.39
CA THR A 120 -18.50 12.55 -35.23
C THR A 120 -17.21 13.35 -35.43
N THR A 121 -17.30 14.68 -35.46
CA THR A 121 -16.13 15.57 -35.52
C THR A 121 -15.25 15.42 -34.27
N ASP A 122 -15.83 15.36 -33.09
CA ASP A 122 -15.09 15.17 -31.83
C ASP A 122 -14.38 13.82 -31.81
N PHE A 123 -15.06 12.76 -32.27
CA PHE A 123 -14.46 11.43 -32.42
C PHE A 123 -13.25 11.45 -33.37
N VAL A 124 -13.38 12.00 -34.58
CA VAL A 124 -12.28 12.05 -35.56
C VAL A 124 -11.11 12.88 -35.02
N ASN A 125 -11.38 14.00 -34.36
CA ASN A 125 -10.34 14.81 -33.72
C ASN A 125 -9.58 14.02 -32.64
N ALA A 126 -10.30 13.26 -31.80
CA ALA A 126 -9.69 12.41 -30.78
C ALA A 126 -8.79 11.33 -31.40
N VAL A 127 -9.26 10.62 -32.43
CA VAL A 127 -8.46 9.60 -33.13
C VAL A 127 -7.20 10.21 -33.75
N PHE A 128 -7.30 11.38 -34.38
CA PHE A 128 -6.15 12.09 -34.93
C PHE A 128 -5.15 12.50 -33.85
N GLN A 129 -5.62 12.95 -32.68
CA GLN A 129 -4.75 13.25 -31.55
C GLN A 129 -4.06 11.99 -31.00
N ASN A 130 -4.80 10.88 -30.89
CA ASN A 130 -4.31 9.60 -30.39
C ASN A 130 -3.27 8.95 -31.31
N VAL A 131 -3.44 9.06 -32.62
CA VAL A 131 -2.55 8.43 -33.61
C VAL A 131 -1.43 9.37 -34.04
N LEU A 132 -1.77 10.59 -34.46
CA LEU A 132 -0.85 11.52 -35.12
C LEU A 132 -0.36 12.65 -34.20
N GLY A 133 -0.93 12.81 -33.01
CA GLY A 133 -0.54 13.85 -32.06
C GLY A 133 -0.92 15.27 -32.50
N ARG A 134 -1.84 15.40 -33.46
CA ARG A 134 -2.30 16.68 -34.02
C ARG A 134 -3.73 16.60 -34.52
N ALA A 135 -4.37 17.74 -34.71
CA ALA A 135 -5.67 17.83 -35.36
C ALA A 135 -5.62 17.42 -36.86
N PRO A 136 -6.73 16.90 -37.41
CA PRO A 136 -6.87 16.68 -38.85
C PRO A 136 -6.89 18.00 -39.62
N GLN A 137 -6.38 17.98 -40.85
CA GLN A 137 -6.61 19.08 -41.79
C GLN A 137 -8.09 19.10 -42.20
N SER A 138 -8.62 20.28 -42.54
CA SER A 138 -10.05 20.48 -42.86
C SER A 138 -10.61 19.47 -43.87
N ALA A 139 -9.91 19.24 -45.00
CA ALA A 139 -10.36 18.27 -46.00
C ALA A 139 -10.38 16.83 -45.48
N GLY A 140 -9.36 16.44 -44.70
CA GLY A 140 -9.30 15.12 -44.07
C GLY A 140 -10.39 14.92 -43.02
N LEU A 141 -10.66 15.95 -42.20
CA LEU A 141 -11.76 15.93 -41.24
C LEU A 141 -13.10 15.73 -41.94
N SER A 142 -13.40 16.52 -42.97
CA SER A 142 -14.64 16.39 -43.74
C SER A 142 -14.78 15.01 -44.38
N PHE A 143 -13.71 14.44 -44.91
CA PHE A 143 -13.73 13.09 -45.47
C PHE A 143 -14.16 12.04 -44.42
N TRP A 144 -13.48 11.98 -43.28
CA TRP A 144 -13.76 10.98 -42.25
C TRP A 144 -15.15 11.19 -41.62
N VAL A 145 -15.53 12.43 -41.35
CA VAL A 145 -16.85 12.74 -40.78
C VAL A 145 -17.97 12.31 -41.72
N ASN A 146 -17.86 12.62 -43.02
CA ASN A 146 -18.87 12.21 -44.00
C ASN A 146 -18.94 10.70 -44.15
N ALA A 147 -17.81 10.01 -44.19
CA ALA A 147 -17.74 8.55 -44.33
C ALA A 147 -18.36 7.81 -43.12
N ILE A 148 -18.17 8.34 -41.91
CA ILE A 148 -18.77 7.79 -40.70
C ILE A 148 -20.28 8.10 -40.65
N ASN A 149 -20.68 9.34 -40.93
CA ASN A 149 -22.10 9.74 -40.88
C ASN A 149 -22.95 9.04 -41.95
N SER A 150 -22.38 8.69 -43.11
CA SER A 150 -23.07 7.91 -44.14
C SER A 150 -23.16 6.41 -43.81
N GLY A 151 -22.48 5.94 -42.75
CA GLY A 151 -22.35 4.52 -42.42
C GLY A 151 -21.43 3.75 -43.38
N SER A 152 -20.71 4.43 -44.28
CA SER A 152 -19.78 3.80 -45.22
C SER A 152 -18.53 3.26 -44.51
N VAL A 153 -18.14 3.88 -43.40
CA VAL A 153 -17.01 3.49 -42.54
C VAL A 153 -17.52 3.48 -41.10
N SER A 154 -17.25 2.42 -40.34
CA SER A 154 -17.56 2.42 -38.91
C SER A 154 -16.54 3.27 -38.15
N GLN A 155 -16.89 3.73 -36.94
CA GLN A 155 -15.90 4.41 -36.09
C GLN A 155 -14.66 3.52 -35.82
N GLY A 156 -14.86 2.22 -35.60
CA GLY A 156 -13.77 1.27 -35.37
C GLY A 156 -12.82 1.18 -36.57
N ASP A 157 -13.40 1.08 -37.78
CA ASP A 157 -12.64 1.05 -39.03
C ASP A 157 -11.92 2.37 -39.31
N ALA A 158 -12.57 3.52 -39.05
CA ALA A 158 -11.92 4.82 -39.19
C ALA A 158 -10.65 4.90 -38.32
N ALA A 159 -10.72 4.47 -37.05
CA ALA A 159 -9.57 4.46 -36.15
C ALA A 159 -8.44 3.54 -36.66
N LEU A 160 -8.78 2.31 -37.07
CA LEU A 160 -7.81 1.36 -37.62
C LEU A 160 -7.18 1.86 -38.93
N SER A 161 -7.99 2.42 -39.83
CA SER A 161 -7.55 2.92 -41.14
C SER A 161 -6.66 4.15 -41.01
N ILE A 162 -6.96 5.08 -40.08
CA ILE A 162 -6.10 6.22 -39.77
C ILE A 162 -4.75 5.73 -39.21
N MET A 163 -4.76 4.76 -38.29
CA MET A 163 -3.55 4.14 -37.73
C MET A 163 -2.70 3.43 -38.80
N ALA A 164 -3.33 2.62 -39.65
CA ALA A 164 -2.65 1.92 -40.74
C ALA A 164 -2.05 2.91 -41.76
N GLY A 165 -2.79 3.98 -42.09
CA GLY A 165 -2.32 5.05 -42.98
C GLY A 165 -1.12 5.81 -42.40
N ALA A 166 -1.11 6.08 -41.09
CA ALA A 166 0.01 6.71 -40.40
C ALA A 166 1.30 5.89 -40.53
N LEU A 167 1.20 4.58 -40.29
CA LEU A 167 2.34 3.64 -40.36
C LEU A 167 2.86 3.42 -41.78
N ALA A 168 2.00 3.59 -42.80
CA ALA A 168 2.37 3.41 -44.21
C ALA A 168 2.89 4.68 -44.89
N ASN A 169 2.76 5.85 -44.26
CA ASN A 169 3.12 7.13 -44.86
C ASN A 169 4.64 7.36 -44.87
N THR A 170 5.23 7.39 -46.06
CA THR A 170 6.69 7.54 -46.27
C THR A 170 7.15 8.98 -46.50
N THR A 171 6.26 9.97 -46.40
CA THR A 171 6.67 11.39 -46.40
C THR A 171 7.53 11.70 -45.17
N ALA A 172 8.34 12.77 -45.22
CA ALA A 172 9.18 13.16 -44.09
C ALA A 172 8.37 13.34 -42.79
N GLN A 173 7.20 13.98 -42.87
CA GLN A 173 6.27 14.10 -41.75
C GLN A 173 5.64 12.75 -41.36
N GLY A 174 5.28 11.92 -42.34
CA GLY A 174 4.75 10.58 -42.10
C GLY A 174 5.69 9.67 -41.32
N LEU A 175 7.01 9.77 -41.55
CA LEU A 175 8.01 9.01 -40.80
C LEU A 175 8.08 9.44 -39.32
N ILE A 176 7.91 10.74 -39.04
CA ILE A 176 7.83 11.25 -37.66
C ILE A 176 6.56 10.74 -36.97
N GLU A 177 5.43 10.77 -37.68
CA GLU A 177 4.14 10.27 -37.17
C GLU A 177 4.15 8.75 -36.96
N ALA A 178 4.77 7.99 -37.86
CA ALA A 178 4.97 6.55 -37.70
C ALA A 178 5.84 6.25 -36.46
N GLN A 179 6.90 7.04 -36.22
CA GLN A 179 7.71 6.88 -35.03
C GLN A 179 6.94 7.23 -33.74
N LEU A 180 6.12 8.28 -33.75
CA LEU A 180 5.20 8.61 -32.65
C LEU A 180 4.27 7.43 -32.33
N VAL A 181 3.64 6.85 -33.36
CA VAL A 181 2.77 5.68 -33.21
C VAL A 181 3.55 4.52 -32.58
N ASN A 182 4.71 4.17 -33.13
CA ASN A 182 5.53 3.08 -32.61
C ASN A 182 5.93 3.29 -31.15
N ASN A 183 6.27 4.52 -30.76
CA ASN A 183 6.59 4.86 -29.38
C ASN A 183 5.37 4.68 -28.46
N ARG A 184 4.18 5.14 -28.87
CA ARG A 184 2.93 4.97 -28.12
C ARG A 184 2.53 3.51 -27.98
N LEU A 185 2.63 2.70 -29.03
CA LEU A 185 2.35 1.26 -28.98
C LEU A 185 3.35 0.52 -28.08
N THR A 186 4.62 0.92 -28.11
CA THR A 186 5.65 0.36 -27.23
C THR A 186 5.37 0.65 -25.76
N ALA A 187 5.07 1.90 -25.42
CA ALA A 187 4.70 2.29 -24.07
C ALA A 187 3.38 1.64 -23.62
N ALA A 188 2.40 1.52 -24.50
CA ALA A 188 1.18 0.78 -24.22
C ALA A 188 1.47 -0.68 -23.86
N GLY A 189 2.32 -1.36 -24.65
CA GLY A 189 2.75 -2.73 -24.33
C GLY A 189 3.47 -2.86 -22.97
N TYR A 190 4.36 -1.91 -22.64
CA TYR A 190 5.00 -1.87 -21.31
C TYR A 190 3.98 -1.65 -20.19
N PHE A 191 3.05 -0.71 -20.39
CA PHE A 191 2.00 -0.42 -19.44
C PHE A 191 1.12 -1.65 -19.18
N THR A 192 0.60 -2.28 -20.23
CA THR A 192 -0.29 -3.44 -20.13
C THR A 192 0.41 -4.63 -19.47
N THR A 193 1.73 -4.77 -19.67
CA THR A 193 2.54 -5.80 -19.00
C THR A 193 2.70 -5.52 -17.50
N ALA A 194 2.82 -4.26 -17.11
CA ALA A 194 3.00 -3.84 -15.72
C ALA A 194 1.67 -3.71 -14.94
N ALA A 195 0.56 -3.45 -15.64
CA ALA A 195 -0.76 -3.29 -15.06
C ALA A 195 -1.29 -4.62 -14.50
N THR A 196 -1.95 -4.57 -13.34
CA THR A 196 -2.66 -5.74 -12.79
C THR A 196 -4.11 -5.72 -13.26
N ALA A 197 -4.61 -6.88 -13.70
CA ALA A 197 -5.89 -7.00 -14.40
C ALA A 197 -7.10 -6.45 -13.60
N ASN A 198 -7.03 -6.48 -12.27
CA ASN A 198 -8.13 -6.08 -11.39
C ASN A 198 -8.02 -4.62 -10.91
N THR A 199 -6.91 -3.92 -11.16
CA THR A 199 -6.72 -2.52 -10.68
C THR A 199 -6.80 -1.49 -11.80
N TYR A 200 -6.39 -1.83 -13.03
CA TYR A 200 -6.58 -0.97 -14.19
C TYR A 200 -8.01 -1.10 -14.73
N THR A 201 -8.96 -0.54 -13.98
CA THR A 201 -10.39 -0.59 -14.31
C THR A 201 -11.06 0.77 -14.13
N GLY A 202 -12.16 1.00 -14.84
CA GLY A 202 -12.95 2.23 -14.72
C GLY A 202 -12.38 3.45 -15.47
N ALA A 203 -13.16 4.55 -15.43
CA ALA A 203 -12.90 5.73 -16.26
C ALA A 203 -11.68 6.55 -15.80
N GLY A 204 -11.42 6.60 -14.48
CA GLY A 204 -10.30 7.34 -13.90
C GLY A 204 -8.95 6.74 -14.32
N ALA A 205 -8.78 5.43 -14.13
CA ALA A 205 -7.57 4.73 -14.55
C ALA A 205 -7.33 4.81 -16.07
N ALA A 206 -8.39 4.67 -16.87
CA ALA A 206 -8.34 4.87 -18.31
C ALA A 206 -7.93 6.30 -18.71
N ALA A 207 -8.39 7.32 -17.97
CA ALA A 207 -8.00 8.71 -18.21
C ALA A 207 -6.53 8.98 -17.86
N ALA A 208 -6.04 8.41 -16.77
CA ALA A 208 -4.63 8.50 -16.37
C ALA A 208 -3.71 7.86 -17.41
N ALA A 209 -4.07 6.67 -17.91
CA ALA A 209 -3.32 6.00 -18.97
C ALA A 209 -3.37 6.75 -20.33
N ARG A 210 -4.49 7.43 -20.66
CA ARG A 210 -4.55 8.37 -21.80
C ARG A 210 -3.58 9.54 -21.63
N ALA A 211 -3.58 10.14 -20.45
CA ALA A 211 -2.70 11.27 -20.15
C ALA A 211 -1.22 10.87 -20.27
N MET A 212 -0.86 9.66 -19.83
CA MET A 212 0.48 9.10 -20.02
C MET A 212 0.86 9.00 -21.51
N LEU A 213 0.03 8.40 -22.36
CA LEU A 213 0.33 8.30 -23.80
C LEU A 213 0.38 9.67 -24.51
N ALA A 214 -0.32 10.67 -23.99
CA ALA A 214 -0.26 12.04 -24.51
C ALA A 214 1.10 12.72 -24.29
N THR A 215 1.88 12.29 -23.28
CA THR A 215 3.25 12.81 -23.03
C THR A 215 4.29 12.27 -24.02
N ILE A 216 3.98 11.18 -24.71
CA ILE A 216 4.91 10.49 -25.61
C ILE A 216 4.96 11.20 -26.96
N ASN A 217 6.19 11.40 -27.47
CA ASN A 217 6.46 11.98 -28.78
C ASN A 217 7.43 11.10 -29.60
N ALA A 218 7.68 11.48 -30.86
CA ALA A 218 8.55 10.73 -31.77
C ALA A 218 10.01 10.63 -31.31
N THR A 219 10.46 11.52 -30.42
CA THR A 219 11.84 11.57 -29.89
C THR A 219 11.99 10.94 -28.51
N THR A 220 10.90 10.46 -27.89
CA THR A 220 10.95 9.78 -26.59
C THR A 220 11.83 8.53 -26.68
N THR A 221 12.81 8.41 -25.79
CA THR A 221 13.79 7.31 -25.80
C THR A 221 13.18 6.02 -25.24
N ALA A 222 13.73 4.86 -25.60
CA ALA A 222 13.24 3.56 -25.13
C ALA A 222 13.19 3.45 -23.59
N GLY A 223 14.21 3.95 -22.89
CA GLY A 223 14.24 3.98 -21.42
C GLY A 223 13.15 4.88 -20.82
N ALA A 224 12.87 6.02 -21.45
CA ALA A 224 11.78 6.91 -21.03
C ALA A 224 10.40 6.28 -21.29
N LEU A 225 10.21 5.56 -22.40
CA LEU A 225 8.96 4.84 -22.69
C LEU A 225 8.66 3.79 -21.60
N GLN A 226 9.65 2.97 -21.26
CA GLN A 226 9.47 1.92 -20.25
C GLN A 226 9.22 2.51 -18.86
N SER A 227 10.05 3.46 -18.41
CA SER A 227 9.90 4.07 -17.08
C SER A 227 8.55 4.77 -16.94
N THR A 228 8.17 5.62 -17.90
CA THR A 228 6.88 6.33 -17.86
C THR A 228 5.70 5.36 -17.79
N ALA A 229 5.69 4.33 -18.64
CA ALA A 229 4.61 3.35 -18.69
C ALA A 229 4.50 2.50 -17.41
N VAL A 230 5.63 2.02 -16.89
CA VAL A 230 5.66 1.19 -15.67
C VAL A 230 5.28 2.00 -14.43
N THR A 231 5.80 3.23 -14.31
CA THR A 231 5.47 4.13 -13.19
C THR A 231 3.98 4.46 -13.17
N GLU A 232 3.36 4.73 -14.32
CA GLU A 232 1.92 5.00 -14.39
C GLU A 232 1.08 3.76 -14.03
N ALA A 233 1.45 2.58 -14.53
CA ALA A 233 0.76 1.33 -14.20
C ALA A 233 0.81 1.04 -12.68
N GLN A 234 1.97 1.28 -12.05
CA GLN A 234 2.13 1.18 -10.60
C GLN A 234 1.32 2.22 -9.85
N ALA A 235 1.25 3.46 -10.34
CA ALA A 235 0.45 4.53 -9.77
C ALA A 235 -1.03 4.13 -9.70
N ILE A 236 -1.58 3.66 -10.82
CA ILE A 236 -2.97 3.18 -10.91
C ILE A 236 -3.22 2.01 -9.96
N ASN A 237 -2.29 1.05 -9.88
CA ASN A 237 -2.39 -0.07 -8.94
C ASN A 237 -2.42 0.41 -7.49
N ASN A 238 -1.49 1.30 -7.10
CA ASN A 238 -1.41 1.83 -5.74
C ASN A 238 -2.67 2.62 -5.37
N GLN A 239 -3.16 3.48 -6.26
CA GLN A 239 -4.39 4.25 -6.06
C GLN A 239 -5.60 3.33 -5.87
N SER A 240 -5.77 2.34 -6.74
CA SER A 240 -6.89 1.40 -6.68
C SER A 240 -6.91 0.59 -5.37
N LEU A 241 -5.77 0.08 -4.93
CA LEU A 241 -5.66 -0.73 -3.70
C LEU A 241 -5.75 0.13 -2.44
N PHE A 242 -5.26 1.37 -2.48
CA PHE A 242 -5.46 2.31 -1.40
C PHE A 242 -6.96 2.66 -1.24
N GLU A 243 -7.65 2.97 -2.34
CA GLU A 243 -9.07 3.33 -2.33
C GLU A 243 -10.00 2.18 -1.92
N SER A 244 -9.62 0.93 -2.21
CA SER A 244 -10.43 -0.23 -1.79
C SER A 244 -10.55 -0.34 -0.26
N PHE A 245 -9.65 0.28 0.49
CA PHE A 245 -9.73 0.40 1.96
C PHE A 245 -10.23 1.80 2.36
N ALA A 246 -9.59 2.85 1.84
CA ALA A 246 -9.84 4.23 2.25
C ALA A 246 -11.28 4.70 2.02
N LEU A 247 -11.92 4.26 0.93
CA LEU A 247 -13.32 4.60 0.62
C LEU A 247 -14.33 3.60 1.23
N HIS A 248 -13.86 2.56 1.91
CA HIS A 248 -14.66 1.46 2.43
C HIS A 248 -14.38 1.18 3.91
N GLY A 249 -14.35 2.25 4.71
CA GLY A 249 -14.19 2.15 6.17
C GLY A 249 -12.77 2.39 6.68
N GLY A 250 -11.82 2.73 5.81
CA GLY A 250 -10.45 3.06 6.18
C GLY A 250 -9.56 1.83 6.38
N GLN A 251 -8.35 2.08 6.86
CA GLN A 251 -7.34 1.08 7.20
C GLN A 251 -7.33 0.89 8.71
N TRP A 252 -7.37 -0.36 9.17
CA TRP A 252 -7.52 -0.74 10.57
C TRP A 252 -6.24 -1.35 11.12
N TYR A 253 -5.67 -0.72 12.14
CA TYR A 253 -4.49 -1.18 12.87
C TYR A 253 -4.89 -1.65 14.25
N VAL A 254 -4.62 -2.90 14.57
CA VAL A 254 -5.06 -3.52 15.83
C VAL A 254 -3.98 -3.34 16.89
N PHE A 255 -4.40 -2.97 18.10
CA PHE A 255 -3.55 -2.80 19.27
C PHE A 255 -4.16 -3.55 20.46
N ASP A 256 -3.31 -4.22 21.21
CA ASP A 256 -3.72 -5.02 22.35
C ASP A 256 -2.77 -4.87 23.54
N ASN A 257 -3.34 -5.05 24.73
CA ASN A 257 -2.65 -5.36 25.96
C ASN A 257 -3.59 -6.23 26.79
N ILE A 258 -3.50 -7.54 26.57
CA ILE A 258 -4.35 -8.53 27.22
C ILE A 258 -3.49 -9.54 28.00
N PRO A 259 -3.87 -9.90 29.23
CA PRO A 259 -3.07 -10.80 30.06
C PRO A 259 -3.09 -12.23 29.53
N TYR A 260 -2.08 -13.03 29.89
CA TYR A 260 -2.06 -14.47 29.61
C TYR A 260 -3.19 -15.21 30.35
N GLY A 261 -3.81 -16.20 29.70
CA GLY A 261 -4.65 -17.22 30.33
C GLY A 261 -6.16 -16.96 30.36
N GLY A 262 -6.72 -16.02 29.60
CA GLY A 262 -8.17 -15.79 29.57
C GLY A 262 -8.73 -15.22 30.88
N GLY A 263 -7.90 -14.45 31.61
CA GLY A 263 -8.17 -13.90 32.94
C GLY A 263 -9.24 -12.80 32.99
N ILE A 264 -9.54 -12.30 34.20
CA ILE A 264 -10.36 -11.11 34.38
C ILE A 264 -9.65 -9.93 33.73
N LEU A 265 -10.18 -9.46 32.61
CA LEU A 265 -9.73 -8.23 31.98
C LEU A 265 -9.95 -7.07 32.94
N MET A 266 -8.87 -6.36 33.29
CA MET A 266 -8.95 -5.23 34.23
C MET A 266 -9.20 -3.94 33.45
N PRO A 267 -10.37 -3.29 33.60
CA PRO A 267 -10.62 -2.00 32.98
C PRO A 267 -9.55 -0.98 33.38
N GLY A 268 -8.95 -0.30 32.41
CA GLY A 268 -7.89 0.69 32.62
C GLY A 268 -6.46 0.15 32.48
N SER A 269 -6.26 -1.17 32.58
CA SER A 269 -4.96 -1.81 32.33
C SER A 269 -4.97 -2.68 31.08
N SER A 270 -6.08 -3.35 30.80
CA SER A 270 -6.27 -4.14 29.58
C SER A 270 -6.98 -3.32 28.50
N TYR A 271 -6.56 -3.48 27.26
CA TYR A 271 -7.20 -2.85 26.11
C TYR A 271 -7.11 -3.75 24.87
N PHE A 272 -8.13 -3.64 24.02
CA PHE A 272 -8.13 -4.24 22.69
C PHE A 272 -8.90 -3.33 21.75
N TYR A 273 -8.18 -2.61 20.88
CA TYR A 273 -8.73 -1.53 20.10
C TYR A 273 -8.10 -1.47 18.71
N ALA A 274 -8.67 -0.65 17.84
CA ALA A 274 -8.09 -0.33 16.56
C ALA A 274 -7.90 1.19 16.38
N GLU A 275 -6.80 1.58 15.75
CA GLU A 275 -6.71 2.87 15.07
C GLU A 275 -7.28 2.70 13.66
N VAL A 276 -8.27 3.52 13.32
CA VAL A 276 -8.86 3.59 11.98
C VAL A 276 -8.34 4.85 11.31
N VAL A 277 -7.68 4.69 10.17
CA VAL A 277 -7.02 5.79 9.46
C VAL A 277 -7.38 5.81 7.98
N TYR A 278 -7.20 6.98 7.37
CA TYR A 278 -7.41 7.19 5.93
C TYR A 278 -8.83 6.92 5.46
N GLN A 279 -9.82 6.96 6.35
CA GLN A 279 -11.21 6.91 5.92
C GLN A 279 -11.54 8.21 5.19
N MET A 280 -12.04 8.09 3.97
CA MET A 280 -12.33 9.19 3.06
C MET A 280 -13.69 8.99 2.38
N THR A 281 -14.28 10.08 1.90
CA THR A 281 -15.58 10.06 1.20
C THR A 281 -15.46 10.18 -0.32
N ALA A 282 -14.28 10.56 -0.82
CA ALA A 282 -14.01 10.72 -2.24
C ALA A 282 -12.56 10.38 -2.58
N SER A 283 -12.30 10.11 -3.85
CA SER A 283 -10.98 9.79 -4.38
C SER A 283 -10.08 11.04 -4.47
N PRO A 284 -8.79 10.95 -4.07
CA PRO A 284 -7.77 11.97 -4.34
C PRO A 284 -7.51 12.29 -5.82
N SER A 285 -8.06 11.50 -6.76
CA SER A 285 -8.05 11.86 -8.19
C SER A 285 -8.81 13.16 -8.49
N ALA A 286 -9.77 13.55 -7.64
CA ALA A 286 -10.49 14.82 -7.71
C ALA A 286 -9.76 15.99 -7.02
N GLY A 287 -8.51 15.79 -6.58
CA GLY A 287 -7.73 16.72 -5.78
C GLY A 287 -7.58 16.26 -4.32
N PRO A 288 -6.77 16.95 -3.50
CA PRO A 288 -6.45 16.53 -2.14
C PRO A 288 -7.69 16.29 -1.28
N GLN A 289 -7.75 15.14 -0.62
CA GLN A 289 -8.89 14.73 0.22
C GLN A 289 -8.54 14.78 1.69
N THR A 290 -9.50 15.14 2.52
CA THR A 290 -9.36 15.02 3.97
C THR A 290 -9.65 13.58 4.38
N ALA A 291 -8.74 13.02 5.16
CA ALA A 291 -8.86 11.69 5.75
C ALA A 291 -9.10 11.81 7.26
N SER A 292 -10.09 11.08 7.77
CA SER A 292 -10.30 10.96 9.22
C SER A 292 -9.39 9.89 9.83
N SER A 293 -9.09 10.10 11.12
CA SER A 293 -8.33 9.20 11.96
C SER A 293 -9.00 9.17 13.33
N PHE A 294 -9.31 7.98 13.85
CA PHE A 294 -9.91 7.83 15.18
C PHE A 294 -9.62 6.45 15.76
N TYR A 295 -9.84 6.32 17.06
CA TYR A 295 -9.73 5.04 17.75
C TYR A 295 -11.09 4.44 18.07
N THR A 296 -11.21 3.13 17.96
CA THR A 296 -12.41 2.39 18.34
C THR A 296 -12.05 1.13 19.08
N THR A 297 -12.86 0.76 20.08
CA THR A 297 -12.67 -0.52 20.76
C THR A 297 -13.03 -1.69 19.83
N LEU A 298 -12.31 -2.80 19.97
CA LEU A 298 -12.62 -4.09 19.36
C LEU A 298 -13.29 -5.05 20.35
N ASP A 299 -13.40 -4.66 21.62
CA ASP A 299 -14.17 -5.37 22.64
C ASP A 299 -15.04 -4.40 23.45
N THR A 300 -16.33 -4.69 23.57
CA THR A 300 -17.29 -3.77 24.22
C THR A 300 -17.05 -3.55 25.72
N ASN A 301 -16.28 -4.41 26.38
CA ASN A 301 -15.93 -4.30 27.81
C ASN A 301 -14.59 -3.60 28.04
N LEU A 302 -13.81 -3.37 26.98
CA LEU A 302 -12.53 -2.67 27.05
C LEU A 302 -12.63 -1.26 26.48
N SER A 303 -12.01 -0.31 27.18
CA SER A 303 -11.89 1.07 26.72
C SER A 303 -10.61 1.27 25.93
N VAL A 304 -10.64 2.19 24.96
CA VAL A 304 -9.42 2.72 24.35
C VAL A 304 -8.62 3.45 25.44
N PRO A 305 -7.31 3.17 25.59
CA PRO A 305 -6.47 3.87 26.56
C PRO A 305 -6.33 5.36 26.18
N PRO A 306 -6.11 6.26 27.15
CA PRO A 306 -5.82 7.66 26.84
C PRO A 306 -4.53 7.76 26.01
N ASN A 307 -4.64 8.28 24.80
CA ASN A 307 -3.50 8.56 23.95
C ASN A 307 -3.10 10.04 24.09
N ALA A 308 -1.79 10.33 24.08
CA ALA A 308 -1.27 11.68 24.23
C ALA A 308 -0.76 12.24 22.88
N SER A 309 -0.94 13.54 22.68
CA SER A 309 -0.34 14.24 21.53
C SER A 309 1.18 14.27 21.66
N SER A 310 1.90 14.14 20.54
CA SER A 310 3.35 14.34 20.52
C SER A 310 3.70 15.77 20.09
N ARG A 311 4.94 16.20 20.35
CA ARG A 311 5.43 17.53 19.95
C ARG A 311 6.33 17.40 18.75
N VAL A 312 6.19 18.34 17.82
CA VAL A 312 7.07 18.47 16.66
C VAL A 312 7.67 19.86 16.61
N LEU A 313 8.82 19.98 15.97
CA LEU A 313 9.40 21.26 15.59
C LEU A 313 9.12 21.51 14.11
N VAL A 314 8.48 22.65 13.80
CA VAL A 314 8.21 23.08 12.42
C VAL A 314 8.51 24.57 12.31
N ASN A 315 9.42 24.93 11.40
CA ASN A 315 9.84 26.31 11.16
C ASN A 315 10.26 27.05 12.45
N GLY A 316 10.92 26.34 13.36
CA GLY A 316 11.37 26.87 14.65
C GLY A 316 10.27 27.05 15.70
N GLN A 317 9.05 26.57 15.45
CA GLN A 317 7.94 26.58 16.40
C GLN A 317 7.62 25.17 16.89
N VAL A 318 7.34 25.05 18.18
CA VAL A 318 6.88 23.79 18.78
C VAL A 318 5.37 23.68 18.57
N LEU A 319 4.95 22.66 17.82
CA LEU A 319 3.55 22.37 17.52
C LEU A 319 3.15 21.01 18.09
N LEU A 320 1.86 20.79 18.29
CA LEU A 320 1.30 19.51 18.69
C LEU A 320 0.87 18.70 17.48
N ARG A 321 1.30 17.43 17.46
CA ARG A 321 0.74 16.37 16.65
C ARG A 321 -0.46 15.78 17.41
N PRO A 322 -1.70 16.12 17.04
CA PRO A 322 -2.89 15.56 17.67
C PRO A 322 -2.95 14.05 17.45
N VAL A 323 -3.51 13.34 18.43
CA VAL A 323 -3.70 11.88 18.34
C VAL A 323 -4.68 11.54 17.20
N GLU A 324 -5.81 12.23 17.17
CA GLU A 324 -6.81 12.15 16.09
C GLU A 324 -6.68 13.41 15.22
N GLY A 325 -5.63 13.42 14.39
CA GLY A 325 -5.26 14.57 13.58
C GLY A 325 -5.92 14.64 12.21
N LEU A 326 -6.10 15.87 11.71
CA LEU A 326 -6.45 16.12 10.32
C LEU A 326 -5.31 15.64 9.41
N ARG A 327 -5.65 14.79 8.44
CA ARG A 327 -4.72 14.30 7.41
C ARG A 327 -5.24 14.71 6.05
N LYS A 328 -4.37 15.14 5.15
CA LYS A 328 -4.71 15.31 3.72
C LYS A 328 -3.97 14.31 2.87
N VAL A 329 -4.71 13.63 2.00
CA VAL A 329 -4.20 12.60 1.10
C VAL A 329 -4.22 13.13 -0.33
N SER A 330 -3.11 12.95 -1.05
CA SER A 330 -2.95 13.34 -2.45
C SER A 330 -2.23 12.25 -3.24
N TYR A 331 -2.47 12.18 -4.54
CA TYR A 331 -1.69 11.33 -5.45
C TYR A 331 -0.52 12.13 -6.00
N VAL A 332 0.71 11.66 -5.73
CA VAL A 332 1.96 12.31 -6.15
C VAL A 332 2.92 11.26 -6.68
N GLY A 333 3.35 11.44 -7.93
CA GLY A 333 4.12 10.41 -8.63
C GLY A 333 3.33 9.11 -8.72
N ASN A 334 3.96 7.99 -8.37
CA ASN A 334 3.32 6.68 -8.31
C ASN A 334 2.80 6.29 -6.91
N GLY A 335 2.84 7.18 -5.93
CA GLY A 335 2.47 6.88 -4.55
C GLY A 335 1.36 7.77 -4.00
N ILE A 336 1.06 7.51 -2.73
CA ILE A 336 0.04 8.17 -1.93
C ILE A 336 0.77 9.06 -0.93
N GLN A 337 0.65 10.38 -1.10
CA GLN A 337 1.22 11.34 -0.18
C GLN A 337 0.21 11.65 0.92
N VAL A 338 0.66 11.60 2.17
CA VAL A 338 -0.12 11.96 3.35
C VAL A 338 0.57 13.13 4.05
N GLN A 339 -0.16 14.23 4.18
CA GLN A 339 0.24 15.37 5.00
C GLN A 339 -0.52 15.33 6.33
N TYR A 340 0.22 15.40 7.42
CA TYR A 340 -0.31 15.46 8.78
C TYR A 340 -0.35 16.92 9.21
N TYR A 341 -1.45 17.35 9.82
CA TYR A 341 -1.62 18.72 10.28
C TYR A 341 -1.55 18.82 11.81
N ASP A 342 -1.17 19.99 12.28
CA ASP A 342 -1.20 20.35 13.69
C ASP A 342 -2.63 20.33 14.26
N SER A 343 -2.74 20.46 15.58
CA SER A 343 -4.03 20.50 16.28
C SER A 343 -4.99 21.60 15.80
N THR A 344 -4.49 22.65 15.12
CA THR A 344 -5.33 23.71 14.55
C THR A 344 -5.77 23.43 13.11
N GLY A 345 -5.22 22.41 12.47
CA GLY A 345 -5.51 22.04 11.08
C GLY A 345 -4.89 22.95 10.02
N ASN A 346 -3.97 23.84 10.41
CA ASN A 346 -3.45 24.91 9.54
C ASN A 346 -2.03 24.65 9.04
N THR A 347 -1.21 23.95 9.83
CA THR A 347 0.21 23.76 9.51
C THR A 347 0.51 22.29 9.27
N VAL A 348 1.19 21.99 8.15
CA VAL A 348 1.70 20.64 7.88
C VAL A 348 2.88 20.37 8.81
N ILE A 349 2.76 19.33 9.63
CA ILE A 349 3.74 18.95 10.65
C ILE A 349 4.61 17.76 10.27
N ALA A 350 4.12 16.93 9.37
CA ALA A 350 4.86 15.81 8.79
C ALA A 350 4.27 15.49 7.42
N THR A 351 5.10 14.93 6.55
CA THR A 351 4.67 14.39 5.26
C THR A 351 5.24 13.00 5.09
N SER A 352 4.39 12.08 4.64
CA SER A 352 4.74 10.69 4.36
C SER A 352 4.37 10.38 2.92
N GLN A 353 5.17 9.53 2.27
CA GLN A 353 4.87 8.97 0.96
C GLN A 353 4.76 7.46 1.12
N PHE A 354 3.67 6.89 0.60
CA PHE A 354 3.43 5.46 0.61
C PHE A 354 3.30 4.91 -0.80
N ASP A 355 3.81 3.71 -1.02
CA ASP A 355 3.78 3.02 -2.31
C ASP A 355 3.79 1.49 -2.10
N ASN A 356 3.93 0.76 -3.21
CA ASN A 356 4.01 -0.71 -3.24
C ASN A 356 2.84 -1.38 -2.50
N TYR A 357 1.62 -0.93 -2.81
CA TYR A 357 0.42 -1.46 -2.21
C TYR A 357 0.12 -2.86 -2.75
N GLN A 358 -0.25 -3.77 -1.86
CA GLN A 358 -0.66 -5.14 -2.17
C GLN A 358 -1.83 -5.51 -1.26
N THR A 359 -2.74 -6.35 -1.74
CA THR A 359 -3.87 -6.84 -0.92
C THR A 359 -3.89 -8.35 -0.91
N VAL A 360 -4.19 -8.94 0.24
CA VAL A 360 -4.33 -10.38 0.42
C VAL A 360 -5.72 -10.67 0.99
N SER A 361 -6.52 -11.42 0.24
CA SER A 361 -7.84 -11.86 0.71
C SER A 361 -7.71 -12.88 1.83
N LEU A 362 -8.57 -12.76 2.83
CA LEU A 362 -8.62 -13.61 4.01
C LEU A 362 -9.90 -14.45 3.98
N SER A 363 -9.77 -15.74 4.29
CA SER A 363 -10.88 -16.68 4.34
C SER A 363 -10.55 -17.87 5.24
N GLY A 364 -11.59 -18.60 5.66
CA GLY A 364 -11.42 -19.78 6.51
C GLY A 364 -11.07 -19.42 7.97
N GLN A 365 -10.49 -20.39 8.68
CA GLN A 365 -10.12 -20.22 10.09
C GLN A 365 -8.96 -19.25 10.24
N MET A 366 -9.07 -18.33 11.21
CA MET A 366 -8.05 -17.31 11.45
C MET A 366 -6.71 -17.92 11.86
N ALA A 367 -6.73 -19.01 12.63
CA ALA A 367 -5.54 -19.74 13.05
C ALA A 367 -4.69 -20.26 11.88
N SER A 368 -5.25 -20.35 10.66
CA SER A 368 -4.56 -20.80 9.45
C SER A 368 -4.07 -19.64 8.56
N SER A 369 -4.11 -18.40 9.04
CA SER A 369 -3.64 -17.24 8.27
C SER A 369 -2.12 -17.30 8.05
N SER A 370 -1.65 -16.60 7.02
CA SER A 370 -0.23 -16.55 6.67
C SER A 370 0.65 -16.05 7.83
N GLU A 371 1.89 -16.53 7.89
CA GLU A 371 2.91 -16.06 8.84
C GLU A 371 3.09 -14.54 8.79
N GLU A 372 3.04 -13.93 7.59
CA GLU A 372 3.08 -12.47 7.39
C GLU A 372 1.95 -11.72 8.12
N LEU A 373 0.75 -12.30 8.16
CA LEU A 373 -0.35 -11.65 8.89
C LEU A 373 -0.19 -11.87 10.39
N MET A 374 0.21 -13.07 10.79
CA MET A 374 0.38 -13.46 12.19
C MET A 374 1.52 -12.70 12.88
N SER A 375 2.53 -12.27 12.12
CA SER A 375 3.61 -11.44 12.64
C SER A 375 3.12 -10.01 12.93
N ALA A 376 2.22 -9.46 12.11
CA ALA A 376 1.66 -8.12 12.29
C ALA A 376 0.46 -8.07 13.25
N VAL A 377 -0.37 -9.12 13.23
CA VAL A 377 -1.59 -9.27 14.02
C VAL A 377 -1.48 -10.63 14.74
N PRO A 378 -1.06 -10.66 16.02
CA PRO A 378 -0.63 -11.89 16.71
C PRO A 378 -1.78 -12.79 17.17
N ILE A 379 -2.66 -13.18 16.24
CA ILE A 379 -3.84 -14.02 16.49
C ILE A 379 -3.45 -15.36 17.12
N ASN A 380 -2.34 -15.95 16.70
CA ASN A 380 -1.80 -17.18 17.28
C ASN A 380 -1.47 -17.02 18.78
N GLN A 381 -0.91 -15.87 19.18
CA GLN A 381 -0.64 -15.57 20.57
C GLN A 381 -1.94 -15.41 21.34
N TRP A 382 -2.90 -14.64 20.80
CA TRP A 382 -4.19 -14.44 21.47
C TRP A 382 -4.96 -15.76 21.68
N ILE A 383 -4.91 -16.69 20.72
CA ILE A 383 -5.45 -18.06 20.87
C ILE A 383 -4.70 -18.83 21.95
N SER A 384 -3.35 -18.79 21.94
CA SER A 384 -2.53 -19.48 22.93
C SER A 384 -2.75 -18.94 24.36
N TYR A 385 -3.13 -17.67 24.47
CA TYR A 385 -3.44 -16.99 25.74
C TYR A 385 -4.89 -17.16 26.16
N LEU A 386 -5.69 -17.94 25.40
CA LEU A 386 -7.11 -18.20 25.66
C LEU A 386 -7.98 -16.93 25.70
N ASN A 387 -7.54 -15.85 25.06
CA ASN A 387 -8.31 -14.60 24.91
C ASN A 387 -9.03 -14.53 23.55
N PHE A 388 -8.83 -15.53 22.69
CA PHE A 388 -9.35 -15.55 21.33
C PHE A 388 -9.82 -16.95 20.94
N SER A 389 -10.95 -17.04 20.25
CA SER A 389 -11.54 -18.30 19.84
C SER A 389 -10.66 -19.00 18.80
N SER A 390 -10.26 -20.23 19.11
CA SER A 390 -9.52 -21.10 18.19
C SER A 390 -10.35 -21.51 16.96
N THR A 391 -11.66 -21.33 16.99
CA THR A 391 -12.57 -21.61 15.87
C THR A 391 -13.01 -20.36 15.12
N ALA A 392 -12.53 -19.18 15.51
CA ALA A 392 -12.80 -17.93 14.81
C ALA A 392 -12.40 -18.01 13.34
N SER A 393 -13.24 -17.44 12.47
CA SER A 393 -13.07 -17.49 11.02
C SER A 393 -13.25 -16.11 10.42
N TRP A 394 -12.55 -15.85 9.32
CA TRP A 394 -12.67 -14.62 8.56
C TRP A 394 -14.06 -14.51 7.91
N GLN A 395 -14.70 -13.35 8.05
CA GLN A 395 -15.93 -13.03 7.35
C GLN A 395 -15.67 -12.91 5.84
N SER A 396 -16.71 -13.11 5.04
CA SER A 396 -16.61 -12.90 3.59
C SER A 396 -16.20 -11.46 3.28
N GLY A 397 -15.27 -11.30 2.35
CA GLY A 397 -14.75 -10.00 1.95
C GLY A 397 -13.58 -9.50 2.79
N SER A 398 -13.20 -10.19 3.88
CA SER A 398 -12.03 -9.82 4.69
C SER A 398 -10.75 -9.83 3.87
N ALA A 399 -9.91 -8.82 4.06
CA ALA A 399 -8.59 -8.72 3.47
C ALA A 399 -7.64 -7.92 4.38
N TYR A 400 -6.34 -8.04 4.12
CA TYR A 400 -5.36 -7.07 4.59
C TYR A 400 -4.65 -6.39 3.43
N LEU A 401 -4.24 -5.16 3.68
CA LEU A 401 -3.45 -4.31 2.82
C LEU A 401 -2.02 -4.25 3.35
N LYS A 402 -1.06 -4.49 2.47
CA LYS A 402 0.36 -4.31 2.70
C LYS A 402 0.85 -3.11 1.92
N ARG A 403 1.68 -2.27 2.53
CA ARG A 403 2.28 -1.10 1.85
C ARG A 403 3.68 -0.80 2.38
N GLN A 404 4.45 -0.03 1.64
CA GLN A 404 5.71 0.55 2.08
C GLN A 404 5.57 2.07 2.16
N GLY A 405 6.50 2.72 2.87
CA GLY A 405 6.52 4.18 2.89
C GLY A 405 7.80 4.76 3.46
N HIS A 406 7.94 6.07 3.31
CA HIS A 406 9.07 6.84 3.80
C HIS A 406 8.66 8.26 4.22
N ALA A 407 9.49 8.88 5.05
CA ALA A 407 9.35 10.28 5.41
C ALA A 407 9.70 11.19 4.22
N VAL A 408 8.92 12.24 4.02
CA VAL A 408 9.20 13.32 3.05
C VAL A 408 9.54 14.59 3.82
N GLY A 409 10.76 15.07 3.64
CA GLY A 409 11.38 16.10 4.46
C GLY A 409 11.84 15.59 5.83
N ASP A 410 12.75 16.32 6.45
CA ASP A 410 13.20 16.02 7.81
C ASP A 410 12.05 16.24 8.81
N GLN A 411 11.76 15.22 9.62
CA GLN A 411 10.78 15.27 10.70
C GLN A 411 11.52 15.35 12.03
N VAL A 412 11.05 16.24 12.91
CA VAL A 412 11.70 16.53 14.19
C VAL A 412 10.68 16.43 15.30
N ASP A 413 10.75 15.34 16.06
CA ASP A 413 9.91 15.14 17.25
C ASP A 413 10.66 15.62 18.49
N LEU A 414 9.96 16.34 19.38
CA LEU A 414 10.51 16.95 20.60
C LEU A 414 10.04 16.21 21.85
N ASP A 415 10.99 15.93 22.72
CA ASP A 415 10.76 15.20 23.97
C ASP A 415 11.13 16.07 25.20
N ASP A 416 10.55 15.74 26.35
CA ASP A 416 10.97 16.32 27.62
C ASP A 416 12.33 15.72 28.00
N CYS A 417 13.26 16.57 28.40
CA CYS A 417 14.54 16.10 28.89
C CYS A 417 14.44 15.75 30.39
N SER A 418 14.29 14.47 30.74
CA SER A 418 14.29 14.03 32.14
C SER A 418 15.69 13.59 32.57
N SER A 419 16.38 14.40 33.38
CA SER A 419 17.69 14.04 33.95
C SER A 419 17.62 13.37 35.32
N ALA A 420 16.44 13.24 35.95
CA ALA A 420 16.29 12.54 37.24
C ALA A 420 14.85 12.23 37.70
N ASN A 421 13.81 12.85 37.12
CA ASN A 421 12.41 12.60 37.51
C ASN A 421 11.47 12.96 36.36
N PRO A 422 10.73 12.01 35.76
CA PRO A 422 9.97 12.25 34.53
C PRO A 422 8.67 12.99 34.84
N THR A 423 8.73 14.31 34.94
CA THR A 423 7.51 15.11 34.79
C THR A 423 7.35 15.38 33.30
N TYR A 424 6.59 14.53 32.62
CA TYR A 424 6.25 14.76 31.22
C TYR A 424 5.28 15.93 31.15
N THR A 425 5.68 16.97 30.43
CA THR A 425 4.80 18.12 30.21
C THR A 425 3.80 17.77 29.11
N THR A 426 2.62 18.37 29.19
CA THR A 426 1.64 18.33 28.11
C THR A 426 1.62 19.69 27.42
N GLY A 427 1.39 19.71 26.12
CA GLY A 427 1.36 20.97 25.35
C GLY A 427 2.68 21.32 24.65
N THR A 428 2.82 22.58 24.25
CA THR A 428 3.90 23.06 23.35
C THR A 428 5.15 23.54 24.08
N SER A 429 5.30 23.23 25.37
CA SER A 429 6.41 23.71 26.21
C SER A 429 7.22 22.55 26.77
N PRO A 430 8.04 21.88 25.95
CA PRO A 430 8.90 20.80 26.41
C PRO A 430 9.91 21.28 27.45
N THR A 431 10.27 20.40 28.37
CA THR A 431 11.31 20.65 29.37
C THR A 431 12.68 20.60 28.70
N PRO A 432 13.46 21.69 28.71
CA PRO A 432 14.79 21.71 28.12
C PRO A 432 15.78 20.87 28.93
N CYS A 433 16.81 20.34 28.27
CA CYS A 433 17.95 19.69 28.91
C CYS A 433 18.88 20.66 29.63
N SER A 434 18.95 21.91 29.17
CA SER A 434 19.80 22.95 29.74
C SER A 434 19.19 24.33 29.51
N LEU A 435 19.29 25.20 30.51
CA LEU A 435 18.83 26.58 30.47
C LEU A 435 20.02 27.53 30.23
N GLY A 436 19.96 28.37 29.19
CA GLY A 436 20.87 29.50 28.95
C GLY A 436 22.34 29.17 28.61
N GLY A 437 22.69 27.91 28.36
CA GLY A 437 24.09 27.47 28.14
C GLY A 437 24.49 27.29 26.66
N GLY A 438 23.52 27.15 25.76
CA GLY A 438 23.74 26.81 24.34
C GLY A 438 24.48 25.48 24.10
N LEU A 439 24.63 25.07 22.83
CA LEU A 439 25.22 23.77 22.47
C LEU A 439 26.72 23.65 22.77
N ALA A 440 27.45 24.78 22.79
CA ALA A 440 28.91 24.78 22.93
C ALA A 440 29.40 24.22 24.28
N ASN A 441 28.63 24.40 25.34
CA ASN A 441 28.97 23.96 26.71
C ASN A 441 28.00 22.89 27.24
N PHE A 442 27.20 22.29 26.35
CA PHE A 442 26.13 21.37 26.74
C PHE A 442 26.64 19.95 27.03
N PHE A 443 27.69 19.52 26.33
CA PHE A 443 28.22 18.16 26.42
C PHE A 443 29.34 18.04 27.46
N PRO A 444 29.51 16.87 28.11
CA PRO A 444 28.73 15.64 27.91
C PRO A 444 27.37 15.68 28.62
N ILE A 445 26.42 14.87 28.13
CA ILE A 445 25.12 14.66 28.78
C ILE A 445 24.84 13.17 28.99
N THR A 446 24.23 12.84 30.13
CA THR A 446 23.63 11.54 30.41
C THR A 446 22.13 11.70 30.59
N LEU A 447 21.35 10.95 29.83
CA LEU A 447 19.89 10.86 29.93
C LEU A 447 19.52 9.71 30.86
N TYR A 448 18.35 9.82 31.51
CA TYR A 448 17.88 8.85 32.49
C TYR A 448 16.45 8.41 32.21
N THR A 449 16.16 7.12 32.43
CA THR A 449 14.80 6.60 32.61
C THR A 449 14.60 6.28 34.09
N GLY A 450 13.81 7.12 34.78
CA GLY A 450 13.74 7.09 36.24
C GLY A 450 15.11 7.42 36.84
N SER A 451 15.62 6.54 37.69
CA SER A 451 16.96 6.66 38.30
C SER A 451 18.09 6.00 37.50
N ASN A 452 17.77 5.29 36.41
CA ASN A 452 18.75 4.51 35.66
C ASN A 452 19.26 5.32 34.45
N PRO A 453 20.59 5.39 34.22
CA PRO A 453 21.13 6.02 33.03
C PRO A 453 20.72 5.22 31.78
N SER A 454 20.16 5.90 30.78
CA SER A 454 19.61 5.30 29.57
C SER A 454 20.47 5.55 28.34
N GLU A 455 20.99 6.77 28.18
CA GLU A 455 21.82 7.19 27.05
C GLU A 455 22.90 8.16 27.53
N ALA A 456 24.08 8.17 26.91
CA ALA A 456 25.13 9.15 27.19
C ALA A 456 25.77 9.63 25.89
N TYR A 457 26.03 10.93 25.78
CA TYR A 457 26.54 11.57 24.58
C TYR A 457 27.67 12.55 24.90
N ALA A 458 28.76 12.43 24.15
CA ALA A 458 29.82 13.41 24.05
C ALA A 458 29.66 14.24 22.76
N ALA A 459 30.30 15.42 22.71
CA ALA A 459 30.25 16.29 21.53
C ALA A 459 30.72 15.58 20.24
N SER A 460 31.65 14.62 20.35
CA SER A 460 32.18 13.83 19.23
C SER A 460 31.23 12.78 18.67
N ASP A 461 30.15 12.43 19.38
CA ASP A 461 29.22 11.38 18.95
C ASP A 461 28.24 11.86 17.86
N GLY A 462 28.33 13.13 17.51
CA GLY A 462 27.45 13.81 16.56
C GLY A 462 28.11 15.01 15.93
N THR A 463 27.34 15.72 15.12
CA THR A 463 27.80 16.86 14.35
C THR A 463 26.90 18.06 14.62
N ILE A 464 27.49 19.23 14.86
CA ILE A 464 26.75 20.49 14.92
C ILE A 464 26.39 20.90 13.49
N THR A 465 25.10 21.07 13.25
CA THR A 465 24.49 21.47 11.99
C THR A 465 23.36 22.46 12.25
N THR A 466 22.60 22.80 11.21
CA THR A 466 21.37 23.59 11.31
C THR A 466 20.18 22.74 10.90
N ILE A 467 19.14 22.69 11.73
CA ILE A 467 17.86 22.05 11.43
C ILE A 467 16.78 23.13 11.47
N GLN A 468 16.04 23.29 10.38
CA GLN A 468 14.97 24.29 10.25
C GLN A 468 15.40 25.72 10.68
N GLY A 469 16.65 26.09 10.39
CA GLY A 469 17.22 27.40 10.74
C GLY A 469 17.76 27.52 12.17
N LEU A 470 17.66 26.46 12.98
CA LEU A 470 18.13 26.43 14.37
C LEU A 470 19.43 25.63 14.50
N PRO A 471 20.41 26.08 15.32
CA PRO A 471 21.58 25.29 15.66
C PRO A 471 21.16 23.98 16.33
N ALA A 472 21.67 22.87 15.84
CA ALA A 472 21.38 21.54 16.36
C ALA A 472 22.63 20.67 16.36
N TRP A 473 22.83 19.92 17.43
CA TRP A 473 23.74 18.77 17.41
C TRP A 473 22.92 17.53 17.04
N VAL A 474 23.39 16.73 16.08
CA VAL A 474 22.71 15.50 15.63
C VAL A 474 23.67 14.34 15.74
N ALA A 475 23.24 13.25 16.39
CA ALA A 475 24.04 12.04 16.55
C ALA A 475 24.45 11.46 15.18
N ASN A 476 25.69 10.95 15.09
CA ASN A 476 26.22 10.33 13.88
C ASN A 476 25.63 8.93 13.65
N LYS A 477 25.14 8.28 14.71
CA LYS A 477 24.50 6.97 14.69
C LYS A 477 23.03 7.11 15.04
N SER A 478 22.19 6.30 14.40
CA SER A 478 20.78 6.21 14.75
C SER A 478 20.61 5.60 16.15
N SER A 479 19.55 6.02 16.85
CA SER A 479 19.20 5.48 18.16
C SER A 479 18.87 3.98 18.06
N PRO A 480 19.48 3.12 18.88
CA PRO A 480 19.11 1.71 18.97
C PRO A 480 17.76 1.52 19.66
N LEU A 481 17.25 2.55 20.35
CA LEU A 481 15.97 2.56 21.06
C LEU A 481 14.80 3.04 20.18
N SER A 482 14.99 3.11 18.85
CA SER A 482 13.86 3.37 17.96
C SER A 482 12.84 2.24 18.12
N LEU A 483 11.73 2.54 18.80
CA LEU A 483 10.66 1.60 19.15
C LEU A 483 9.96 0.99 17.93
N ASN A 484 10.25 1.49 16.72
CA ASN A 484 9.68 1.01 15.46
C ASN A 484 10.76 0.43 14.51
N GLY A 485 12.05 0.45 14.89
CA GLY A 485 13.16 0.01 14.04
C GLY A 485 13.47 0.99 12.90
N GLN A 486 12.73 2.10 12.83
CA GLN A 486 12.95 3.20 11.91
C GLN A 486 14.21 3.97 12.31
N ALA A 487 15.09 4.28 11.37
CA ALA A 487 16.27 5.06 11.68
C ALA A 487 15.87 6.48 12.16
N SER A 488 16.11 6.77 13.43
CA SER A 488 15.94 8.10 14.02
C SER A 488 17.22 8.49 14.75
N TYR A 489 17.59 9.75 14.67
CA TYR A 489 18.84 10.28 15.23
C TYR A 489 18.53 11.16 16.43
N ARG A 490 19.16 10.89 17.58
CA ARG A 490 19.08 11.78 18.73
C ARG A 490 19.63 13.15 18.32
N ALA A 491 18.91 14.20 18.68
CA ALA A 491 19.35 15.57 18.43
C ALA A 491 19.14 16.44 19.67
N PHE A 492 19.96 17.47 19.78
CA PHE A 492 19.83 18.53 20.78
C PHE A 492 19.76 19.86 20.04
N ILE A 493 18.62 20.54 20.15
CA ILE A 493 18.30 21.73 19.35
C ILE A 493 18.31 22.94 20.25
N GLN A 494 19.04 23.98 19.84
CA GLN A 494 19.11 25.23 20.58
C GLN A 494 17.99 26.18 20.15
N MET A 495 17.12 26.56 21.08
CA MET A 495 16.05 27.54 20.87
C MET A 495 16.09 28.57 21.99
N ASN A 496 16.14 29.86 21.64
CA ASN A 496 16.18 30.97 22.61
C ASN A 496 17.29 30.88 23.70
N GLY A 497 18.39 30.17 23.42
CA GLY A 497 19.52 29.97 24.34
C GLY A 497 19.45 28.68 25.17
N ASP A 498 18.29 28.02 25.19
CA ASP A 498 18.06 26.74 25.86
C ASP A 498 18.29 25.57 24.90
N VAL A 499 18.61 24.40 25.42
CA VAL A 499 18.87 23.18 24.65
C VAL A 499 17.76 22.17 24.90
N TYR A 500 17.09 21.74 23.84
CA TYR A 500 15.96 20.81 23.88
C TYR A 500 16.32 19.46 23.28
N MET A 501 15.77 18.39 23.84
CA MET A 501 15.93 17.04 23.30
C MET A 501 14.96 16.82 22.14
N ALA A 502 15.47 16.25 21.06
CA ALA A 502 14.70 15.88 19.90
C ALA A 502 15.13 14.53 19.34
N SER A 503 14.30 13.98 18.47
CA SER A 503 14.66 12.91 17.56
C SER A 503 14.40 13.38 16.12
N VAL A 504 15.31 13.06 15.22
CA VAL A 504 15.28 13.50 13.83
C VAL A 504 15.17 12.28 12.93
N THR A 505 14.07 12.22 12.17
CA THR A 505 13.93 11.35 11.02
C THR A 505 14.31 12.14 9.78
N LYS A 506 15.31 11.66 9.03
CA LYS A 506 15.78 12.35 7.82
C LYS A 506 14.84 12.10 6.64
N ASP A 507 14.82 13.04 5.70
CA ASP A 507 14.15 12.88 4.41
C ASP A 507 14.52 11.54 3.73
N GLY A 508 13.53 10.88 3.13
CA GLY A 508 13.69 9.60 2.46
C GLY A 508 13.87 8.39 3.38
N THR A 509 13.88 8.56 4.71
CA THR A 509 14.01 7.44 5.64
C THR A 509 12.81 6.50 5.51
N PRO A 510 13.02 5.22 5.14
CA PRO A 510 11.94 4.24 5.08
C PRO A 510 11.32 4.01 6.45
N TYR A 511 10.01 3.81 6.48
CA TYR A 511 9.32 3.35 7.67
C TYR A 511 9.63 1.88 7.90
N SER A 512 9.96 1.57 9.14
CA SER A 512 10.13 0.20 9.62
C SER A 512 9.10 -0.07 10.70
N TYR A 513 8.75 -1.35 10.84
CA TYR A 513 7.73 -1.82 11.76
C TYR A 513 8.24 -3.07 12.46
N PHE A 514 8.14 -3.10 13.78
CA PHE A 514 8.36 -4.33 14.53
C PHE A 514 7.17 -5.24 14.38
N GLN A 515 7.49 -6.51 14.24
CA GLN A 515 6.53 -7.59 14.22
C GLN A 515 6.50 -8.27 15.59
N ALA A 516 5.42 -8.98 15.90
CA ALA A 516 5.24 -9.70 17.15
C ALA A 516 6.28 -10.83 17.35
N ASP A 517 6.92 -11.28 16.28
CA ASP A 517 8.05 -12.24 16.32
C ASP A 517 9.41 -11.59 16.60
N GLY A 518 9.44 -10.26 16.77
CA GLY A 518 10.64 -9.46 17.01
C GLY A 518 11.40 -9.06 15.74
N SER A 519 10.93 -9.46 14.55
CA SER A 519 11.52 -9.02 13.29
C SER A 519 11.21 -7.55 12.99
N VAL A 520 12.07 -6.92 12.20
CA VAL A 520 11.87 -5.55 11.69
C VAL A 520 11.69 -5.63 10.19
N VAL A 521 10.57 -5.12 9.71
CA VAL A 521 10.23 -5.09 8.28
C VAL A 521 10.01 -3.66 7.81
N ASN A 522 10.11 -3.42 6.50
CA ASN A 522 9.89 -2.11 5.87
C ASN A 522 8.50 -1.95 5.24
N TYR A 523 7.56 -2.79 5.67
CA TYR A 523 6.18 -2.75 5.21
C TYR A 523 5.23 -2.77 6.39
N ASP A 524 4.06 -2.20 6.15
CA ASP A 524 3.00 -2.06 7.11
C ASP A 524 1.80 -2.90 6.68
N VAL A 525 1.05 -3.46 7.64
CA VAL A 525 -0.14 -4.29 7.39
C VAL A 525 -1.34 -3.65 8.07
N ALA A 526 -2.37 -3.35 7.27
CA ALA A 526 -3.65 -2.85 7.75
C ALA A 526 -4.78 -3.80 7.38
N LEU A 527 -5.69 -4.05 8.31
CA LEU A 527 -6.92 -4.79 8.04
C LEU A 527 -7.95 -3.89 7.34
N ASP A 528 -8.83 -4.50 6.55
CA ASP A 528 -10.07 -3.84 6.17
C ASP A 528 -11.10 -3.94 7.32
N GLN A 529 -12.24 -3.26 7.14
CA GLN A 529 -13.28 -3.26 8.16
C GLN A 529 -13.87 -4.66 8.41
N ALA A 530 -14.00 -5.51 7.38
CA ALA A 530 -14.55 -6.86 7.52
C ALA A 530 -13.59 -7.77 8.31
N ALA A 531 -12.29 -7.68 8.06
CA ALA A 531 -11.26 -8.35 8.82
C ALA A 531 -11.22 -7.85 10.27
N ALA A 532 -11.26 -6.54 10.52
CA ALA A 532 -11.31 -6.00 11.87
C ALA A 532 -12.55 -6.45 12.65
N ASN A 533 -13.73 -6.47 12.01
CA ASN A 533 -14.95 -7.02 12.60
C ASN A 533 -14.82 -8.52 12.90
N SER A 534 -14.15 -9.27 12.03
CA SER A 534 -13.87 -10.68 12.26
C SER A 534 -12.97 -10.88 13.47
N VAL A 535 -11.94 -10.05 13.62
CA VAL A 535 -11.06 -10.03 14.82
C VAL A 535 -11.89 -9.73 16.07
N SER A 536 -12.70 -8.68 16.06
CA SER A 536 -13.59 -8.34 17.18
C SER A 536 -14.53 -9.50 17.57
N ALA A 537 -15.09 -10.22 16.58
CA ALA A 537 -15.97 -11.36 16.84
C ALA A 537 -15.23 -12.60 17.40
N GLY A 538 -13.91 -12.68 17.23
CA GLY A 538 -13.10 -13.79 17.73
C GLY A 538 -12.65 -13.62 19.18
N VAL A 539 -12.76 -12.41 19.74
CA VAL A 539 -12.34 -12.14 21.13
C VAL A 539 -13.23 -12.88 22.10
N ILE A 540 -12.63 -13.58 23.05
CA ILE A 540 -13.32 -14.21 24.16
C ILE A 540 -13.26 -13.25 25.35
N THR A 541 -14.37 -12.60 25.68
CA THR A 541 -14.49 -11.81 26.91
C THR A 541 -15.63 -12.31 27.79
N GLY A 542 -15.45 -12.21 29.11
CA GLY A 542 -16.45 -12.63 30.09
C GLY A 542 -16.40 -14.09 30.55
N SER A 543 -15.24 -14.76 30.49
CA SER A 543 -15.02 -16.00 31.24
C SER A 543 -15.25 -15.73 32.74
N GLY A 544 -16.27 -16.38 33.32
CA GLY A 544 -16.63 -16.22 34.73
C GLY A 544 -15.49 -16.60 35.69
N ASN A 545 -15.60 -16.17 36.95
CA ASN A 545 -14.69 -16.50 38.07
C ASN A 545 -14.14 -17.93 37.96
N GLY A 546 -12.88 -18.05 37.57
CA GLY A 546 -12.24 -19.35 37.33
C GLY A 546 -10.90 -19.27 36.61
N SER A 547 -10.64 -18.24 35.81
CA SER A 547 -9.29 -18.04 35.26
C SER A 547 -8.39 -17.37 36.29
N LYS A 548 -7.42 -18.13 36.82
CA LYS A 548 -6.46 -17.66 37.82
C LYS A 548 -5.55 -16.62 37.17
N VAL A 549 -5.71 -15.38 37.61
CA VAL A 549 -4.84 -14.26 37.24
C VAL A 549 -3.45 -14.52 37.84
N GLY A 550 -2.50 -14.97 37.02
CA GLY A 550 -1.10 -15.04 37.40
C GLY A 550 -0.49 -13.65 37.34
N PHE A 551 -0.50 -12.89 38.44
CA PHE A 551 0.34 -11.71 38.54
C PHE A 551 1.78 -12.14 38.81
N ALA A 552 2.71 -11.76 37.93
CA ALA A 552 4.13 -11.79 38.25
C ALA A 552 4.41 -10.66 39.27
N THR A 553 4.51 -11.00 40.55
CA THR A 553 5.03 -10.08 41.56
C THR A 553 6.54 -9.95 41.38
N THR A 554 7.03 -8.71 41.23
CA THR A 554 8.47 -8.41 41.31
C THR A 554 8.96 -8.80 42.70
N VAL A 555 9.77 -9.85 42.81
CA VAL A 555 10.52 -10.12 44.04
C VAL A 555 11.61 -9.06 44.14
N SER A 556 11.50 -8.18 45.14
CA SER A 556 12.43 -7.07 45.33
C SER A 556 13.86 -7.55 45.44
N ASN A 557 14.77 -6.81 44.80
CA ASN A 557 16.20 -6.66 45.09
C ASN A 557 16.88 -7.93 45.63
N SER A 558 17.25 -8.80 44.70
CA SER A 558 18.24 -9.87 44.86
C SER A 558 17.77 -11.14 45.61
N PRO A 559 17.12 -12.08 44.92
CA PRO A 559 17.29 -13.48 45.22
C PRO A 559 18.31 -14.09 44.25
N ASP A 560 19.30 -14.79 44.82
CA ASP A 560 19.98 -15.88 44.12
C ASP A 560 18.89 -16.84 43.63
N LEU A 561 18.64 -16.82 42.31
CA LEU A 561 17.71 -17.72 41.65
C LEU A 561 18.33 -19.12 41.67
N PHE A 562 17.98 -19.88 42.70
CA PHE A 562 18.11 -21.34 42.76
C PHE A 562 19.54 -21.90 42.77
N GLY A 563 20.51 -21.19 43.37
CA GLY A 563 21.83 -21.75 43.66
C GLY A 563 22.71 -21.96 42.42
N ILE A 564 22.39 -21.25 41.34
CA ILE A 564 23.27 -21.15 40.17
C ILE A 564 24.29 -20.08 40.53
N GLY A 565 25.47 -20.49 41.02
CA GLY A 565 26.54 -19.55 41.35
C GLY A 565 26.85 -18.65 40.14
N GLY A 566 26.39 -17.40 40.19
CA GLY A 566 26.52 -16.46 39.09
C GLY A 566 27.99 -16.12 38.84
N THR A 567 28.40 -16.13 37.57
CA THR A 567 29.79 -15.84 37.19
C THR A 567 30.03 -14.36 36.86
N GLY A 568 28.99 -13.52 36.99
CA GLY A 568 29.05 -12.07 36.80
C GLY A 568 29.64 -11.31 37.99
N ILE A 569 29.75 -9.99 37.85
CA ILE A 569 30.31 -9.10 38.88
C ILE A 569 29.46 -9.22 40.17
N ASN A 570 30.10 -9.49 41.31
CA ASN A 570 29.46 -9.70 42.61
C ASN A 570 28.48 -10.88 42.71
N GLY A 571 28.65 -11.93 41.89
CA GLY A 571 27.82 -13.14 41.98
C GLY A 571 26.47 -13.04 41.26
N SER A 572 26.26 -11.99 40.46
CA SER A 572 25.10 -11.86 39.58
C SER A 572 25.15 -12.87 38.43
N LEU A 573 23.99 -13.31 37.93
CA LEU A 573 23.90 -14.08 36.70
C LEU A 573 24.38 -13.25 35.50
N SER A 574 25.41 -13.72 34.79
CA SER A 574 25.87 -13.09 33.56
C SER A 574 24.91 -13.40 32.40
N PRO A 575 24.95 -12.64 31.28
CA PRO A 575 24.19 -12.99 30.08
C PRO A 575 24.52 -14.39 29.54
N ALA A 576 25.73 -14.90 29.82
CA ALA A 576 26.11 -16.27 29.46
C ALA A 576 25.42 -17.31 30.35
N ASP A 577 25.28 -17.04 31.66
CA ASP A 577 24.60 -17.92 32.61
C ASP A 577 23.10 -18.03 32.29
N LEU A 578 22.46 -16.91 31.95
CA LEU A 578 21.05 -16.86 31.54
C LEU A 578 20.77 -17.63 30.24
N ARG A 579 21.65 -17.50 29.24
CA ARG A 579 21.51 -18.25 27.98
C ARG A 579 21.73 -19.75 28.18
N ALA A 580 22.70 -20.14 29.01
CA ALA A 580 23.05 -21.53 29.22
C ALA A 580 21.98 -22.31 30.00
N HIS A 581 21.29 -21.67 30.95
CA HIS A 581 20.30 -22.35 31.81
C HIS A 581 18.84 -22.13 31.39
N TYR A 582 18.49 -20.95 30.87
CA TYR A 582 17.09 -20.57 30.63
C TYR A 582 16.74 -20.32 29.16
N ASN A 583 17.68 -20.61 28.25
CA ASN A 583 17.48 -20.53 26.80
C ASN A 583 16.98 -19.15 26.31
N VAL A 584 17.40 -18.09 27.01
CA VAL A 584 16.98 -16.70 26.76
C VAL A 584 17.52 -16.23 25.39
N PRO A 585 16.73 -15.49 24.58
CA PRO A 585 17.17 -14.95 23.29
C PRO A 585 18.44 -14.10 23.38
N ALA A 586 19.29 -14.17 22.34
CA ALA A 586 20.62 -13.54 22.33
C ALA A 586 20.62 -12.01 22.49
N GLY A 587 19.48 -11.33 22.29
CA GLY A 587 19.33 -9.88 22.41
C GLY A 587 19.10 -9.36 23.84
N LEU A 588 18.91 -10.24 24.83
CA LEU A 588 18.72 -9.84 26.23
C LEU A 588 20.06 -9.88 26.96
N THR A 589 20.54 -8.72 27.39
CA THR A 589 21.91 -8.50 27.90
C THR A 589 21.96 -8.22 29.40
N GLY A 590 20.81 -8.20 30.08
CA GLY A 590 20.72 -7.94 31.52
C GLY A 590 20.93 -6.48 31.92
N ALA A 591 21.07 -5.55 30.96
CA ALA A 591 21.15 -4.12 31.22
C ALA A 591 19.73 -3.52 31.37
N GLY A 592 19.20 -3.51 32.59
CA GLY A 592 17.92 -2.86 32.91
C GLY A 592 16.65 -3.60 32.45
N GLN A 593 16.79 -4.84 31.99
CA GLN A 593 15.69 -5.70 31.55
C GLN A 593 15.22 -6.60 32.71
N THR A 594 13.91 -6.64 32.97
CA THR A 594 13.32 -7.58 33.93
C THR A 594 13.11 -8.93 33.24
N VAL A 595 13.73 -9.99 33.75
CA VAL A 595 13.46 -11.37 33.34
C VAL A 595 12.43 -11.96 34.30
N VAL A 596 11.27 -12.37 33.78
CA VAL A 596 10.23 -13.06 34.54
C VAL A 596 10.31 -14.54 34.22
N ILE A 597 10.60 -15.37 35.22
CA ILE A 597 10.54 -16.82 35.11
C ILE A 597 9.16 -17.25 35.62
N ILE A 598 8.36 -17.86 34.74
CA ILE A 598 7.06 -18.43 35.09
C ILE A 598 7.25 -19.93 35.17
N ASP A 599 7.06 -20.52 36.35
CA ASP A 599 7.04 -21.98 36.48
C ASP A 599 5.89 -22.55 35.64
N ALA A 600 6.16 -23.62 34.90
CA ALA A 600 5.10 -24.35 34.21
C ALA A 600 4.08 -24.84 35.26
N PRO A 601 2.76 -24.69 35.02
CA PRO A 601 1.77 -25.08 36.01
C PRO A 601 1.93 -26.57 36.34
N SER A 602 2.02 -26.88 37.64
CA SER A 602 1.94 -28.27 38.10
C SER A 602 0.53 -28.82 37.81
N SER A 603 0.39 -30.14 37.63
CA SER A 603 -0.93 -30.77 37.40
C SER A 603 -1.94 -30.57 38.54
N SER A 604 -1.50 -30.00 39.67
CA SER A 604 -2.33 -29.60 40.81
C SER A 604 -2.75 -28.12 40.80
N ASP A 605 -2.17 -27.29 39.92
CA ASP A 605 -2.47 -25.85 39.80
C ASP A 605 -3.44 -25.54 38.66
N ILE A 606 -4.42 -26.41 38.44
CA ILE A 606 -5.56 -26.14 37.55
C ILE A 606 -6.45 -25.06 38.18
#